data_AF-A0A3M9ZZM4-F1
#
_entry.id   AF-A0A3M9ZZM4-F1
#
_cell.length_a   1.000
_cell.length_b   1.000
_cell.length_c   1.000
_cell.angle_alpha   90.00
_cell.angle_beta   90.00
_cell.angle_gamma   90.00
#
_symmetry.space_group_name_H-M   'P 1'
#
loop_
_entity.id
_entity.type
_entity.pdbx_description
1 polymer ?
#
loop_
_entity_poly.entity_id
_entity_poly.type
_entity_poly.pdbx_seq_one_letter_code
_entity_poly.pdbx_strand_id
1 'polypeptide(L)'
;RCEECGRKATGYTYQKFPLKTELVQAQERIGIRAQEPFKGVKDLINQDRVAEPLEKGLVRQSYGLSVFKDGTVRFDATNSPLTQFKPSWIGTPVEKLREMGYLHDVDGRQLEDPDQTVELFMQDVIIPYESGSYLTSTSKYIDMLLKKFYGKKPFYCVRTPEELIGHLVIGLAPHTSVGIVGRIVGYTETHVCFGTPNWHSAKRRDADGDADSIMLLMDGLLNFSRQFLSDRIGGLMDAPLIVQPLVMPHESQSQAHNLEVTKSLPLEFFKSTLMRPKASDISSVEMIKSRLETERQFYDYFFTHLTSSLTTSRSRSAYSTLGSMLDKFDMQIKNAELIDVVNTSEIVSNVISTHLVPDIMGNLRAYARQKFRCTGCGTSYRRMPLIQTCVCGRDLIPTITRPSVEKYLKLAKRLVDKYDVGTYQRGRIHALSDEIELVFGKSTGDQALLTDY
;
A
#
# COMPACT_ATOMS: atom_id res chain seq x y z
N ARG A 1 -42.77 5.92 0.16
CA ARG A 1 -43.26 4.58 0.59
C ARG A 1 -44.32 4.17 -0.42
N CYS A 2 -44.47 2.88 -0.73
CA CYS A 2 -45.58 2.45 -1.56
C CYS A 2 -46.90 2.72 -0.82
N GLU A 3 -47.85 3.36 -1.50
CA GLU A 3 -49.14 3.76 -0.92
C GLU A 3 -50.00 2.54 -0.55
N GLU A 4 -49.88 1.43 -1.29
CA GLU A 4 -50.66 0.21 -1.02
C GLU A 4 -50.00 -0.73 0.00
N CYS A 5 -48.71 -1.03 -0.14
CA CYS A 5 -48.06 -2.04 0.72
C CYS A 5 -47.28 -1.45 1.90
N GLY A 6 -47.20 -0.13 2.04
CA GLY A 6 -46.51 0.57 3.12
C GLY A 6 -44.98 0.40 3.16
N ARG A 7 -44.40 -0.47 2.30
CA ARG A 7 -42.95 -0.72 2.23
C ARG A 7 -42.20 0.50 1.70
N LYS A 8 -40.95 0.66 2.14
CA LYS A 8 -40.03 1.64 1.54
C LYS A 8 -39.71 1.21 0.11
N ALA A 9 -39.83 2.14 -0.84
CA ALA A 9 -39.40 1.89 -2.21
C ALA A 9 -37.88 1.78 -2.25
N THR A 10 -37.36 0.82 -3.02
CA THR A 10 -35.93 0.66 -3.27
C THR A 10 -35.60 1.24 -4.64
N GLY A 11 -34.50 1.98 -4.76
CA GLY A 11 -34.07 2.61 -6.02
C GLY A 11 -33.51 1.63 -7.07
N TYR A 12 -33.47 0.33 -6.76
CA TYR A 12 -32.87 -0.70 -7.61
C TYR A 12 -33.67 -2.00 -7.56
N THR A 13 -33.50 -2.82 -8.60
CA THR A 13 -33.99 -4.20 -8.68
C THR A 13 -33.12 -4.99 -9.66
N TYR A 14 -33.16 -6.32 -9.62
CA TYR A 14 -32.45 -7.15 -10.59
C TYR A 14 -33.08 -6.99 -11.97
N GLN A 15 -32.31 -6.51 -12.93
CA GLN A 15 -32.74 -6.31 -14.31
C GLN A 15 -31.72 -6.87 -15.29
N LYS A 16 -32.20 -7.30 -16.46
CA LYS A 16 -31.32 -7.63 -17.58
C LYS A 16 -30.75 -6.34 -18.16
N PHE A 17 -29.43 -6.20 -18.13
CA PHE A 17 -28.74 -5.02 -18.66
C PHE A 17 -28.13 -5.32 -20.03
N PRO A 18 -28.46 -4.56 -21.10
CA PRO A 18 -27.97 -4.80 -22.46
C PRO A 18 -26.53 -4.28 -22.63
N LEU A 19 -25.57 -4.88 -21.92
CA LEU A 19 -24.18 -4.43 -21.84
C LEU A 19 -23.53 -4.20 -23.21
N LYS A 20 -23.78 -5.08 -24.18
CA LYS A 20 -23.20 -4.95 -25.53
C LYS A 20 -23.64 -3.66 -26.22
N THR A 21 -24.93 -3.33 -26.16
CA THR A 21 -25.49 -2.14 -26.80
C THR A 21 -24.98 -0.87 -26.11
N GLU A 22 -25.04 -0.85 -24.78
CA GLU A 22 -24.58 0.30 -23.96
C GLU A 22 -23.08 0.56 -24.14
N LEU A 23 -22.27 -0.50 -24.23
CA LEU A 23 -20.84 -0.38 -24.49
C LEU A 23 -20.57 0.21 -25.88
N VAL A 24 -21.30 -0.22 -26.91
CA VAL A 24 -21.15 0.35 -28.27
C VAL A 24 -21.46 1.85 -28.26
N GLN A 25 -22.55 2.27 -27.63
CA GLN A 25 -22.91 3.69 -27.50
C GLN A 25 -21.86 4.50 -26.71
N ALA A 26 -21.29 3.94 -25.65
CA ALA A 26 -20.22 4.58 -24.90
C ALA A 26 -18.93 4.75 -25.74
N GLN A 27 -18.57 3.74 -26.54
CA GLN A 27 -17.43 3.81 -27.45
C GLN A 27 -17.64 4.85 -28.56
N GLU A 28 -18.86 4.97 -29.11
CA GLU A 28 -19.20 5.97 -30.12
C GLU A 28 -19.11 7.40 -29.56
N ARG A 29 -19.61 7.63 -28.34
CA ARG A 29 -19.55 8.94 -27.67
C ARG A 29 -18.12 9.40 -27.39
N ILE A 30 -17.28 8.50 -26.87
CA ILE A 30 -15.90 8.84 -26.48
C ILE A 30 -14.93 8.74 -27.66
N GLY A 31 -15.20 7.88 -28.63
CA GLY A 31 -14.31 7.56 -29.76
C GLY A 31 -13.17 6.62 -29.39
N ILE A 32 -13.32 5.83 -28.31
CA ILE A 32 -12.33 4.86 -27.83
C ILE A 32 -12.96 3.47 -27.86
N ARG A 33 -12.24 2.48 -28.39
CA ARG A 33 -12.66 1.07 -28.37
C ARG A 33 -12.21 0.39 -27.08
N ALA A 34 -13.09 -0.41 -26.49
CA ALA A 34 -12.78 -1.28 -25.37
C ALA A 34 -11.78 -2.37 -25.80
N GLN A 35 -10.85 -2.70 -24.91
CA GLN A 35 -9.94 -3.81 -25.06
C GLN A 35 -10.34 -4.97 -24.15
N GLU A 36 -10.10 -6.20 -24.56
CA GLU A 36 -10.37 -7.37 -23.71
C GLU A 36 -9.14 -7.69 -22.84
N PRO A 37 -9.29 -7.88 -21.51
CA PRO A 37 -10.52 -7.82 -20.74
C PRO A 37 -10.92 -6.40 -20.29
N PHE A 38 -12.17 -6.00 -20.53
CA PHE A 38 -12.78 -4.81 -19.94
C PHE A 38 -13.33 -5.15 -18.55
N LYS A 39 -12.54 -4.83 -17.52
CA LYS A 39 -12.84 -5.22 -16.13
C LYS A 39 -13.93 -4.34 -15.53
N GLY A 40 -14.93 -4.97 -14.93
CA GLY A 40 -15.96 -4.33 -14.12
C GLY A 40 -16.02 -4.91 -12.71
N VAL A 41 -16.98 -4.42 -11.92
CA VAL A 41 -17.27 -4.99 -10.60
C VAL A 41 -18.31 -6.12 -10.72
N LYS A 42 -18.19 -7.14 -9.88
CA LYS A 42 -19.16 -8.26 -9.85
C LYS A 42 -20.54 -7.79 -9.41
N ASP A 43 -20.59 -6.96 -8.38
CA ASP A 43 -21.80 -6.40 -7.78
C ASP A 43 -21.52 -4.95 -7.36
N LEU A 44 -22.50 -4.06 -7.53
CA LEU A 44 -22.42 -2.66 -7.10
C LEU A 44 -22.64 -2.59 -5.59
N ILE A 45 -21.65 -2.26 -4.76
CA ILE A 45 -21.74 -2.37 -3.30
C ILE A 45 -22.46 -1.21 -2.59
N ASN A 46 -22.79 -0.16 -3.33
CA ASN A 46 -23.42 1.05 -2.83
C ASN A 46 -24.92 0.88 -2.53
N GLN A 47 -25.44 1.77 -1.67
CA GLN A 47 -26.82 1.73 -1.18
C GLN A 47 -27.87 1.69 -2.31
N ASP A 48 -27.70 2.55 -3.32
CA ASP A 48 -28.66 2.72 -4.40
C ASP A 48 -28.32 1.90 -5.66
N ARG A 49 -27.24 1.11 -5.63
CA ARG A 49 -26.73 0.34 -6.79
C ARG A 49 -26.58 1.20 -8.05
N VAL A 50 -26.17 2.46 -7.88
CA VAL A 50 -25.83 3.38 -8.98
C VAL A 50 -24.50 2.94 -9.59
N ALA A 51 -24.50 2.73 -10.90
CA ALA A 51 -23.30 2.42 -11.66
C ALA A 51 -22.60 3.69 -12.14
N GLU A 52 -21.27 3.64 -12.23
CA GLU A 52 -20.50 4.68 -12.91
C GLU A 52 -20.70 4.59 -14.44
N PRO A 53 -20.78 5.73 -15.17
CA PRO A 53 -20.85 5.72 -16.63
C PRO A 53 -19.71 4.93 -17.29
N LEU A 54 -20.05 4.08 -18.27
CA LEU A 54 -19.10 3.20 -18.97
C LEU A 54 -17.99 3.98 -19.68
N GLU A 55 -18.30 5.19 -20.12
CA GLU A 55 -17.37 6.14 -20.75
C GLU A 55 -16.14 6.38 -19.88
N LYS A 56 -16.33 6.58 -18.57
CA LYS A 56 -15.21 6.77 -17.63
C LYS A 56 -14.32 5.53 -17.60
N GLY A 57 -14.92 4.35 -17.57
CA GLY A 57 -14.22 3.07 -17.65
C GLY A 57 -13.40 2.91 -18.93
N LEU A 58 -13.94 3.28 -20.09
CA LEU A 58 -13.23 3.23 -21.38
C LEU A 58 -12.00 4.12 -21.39
N VAL A 59 -12.14 5.37 -20.92
CA VAL A 59 -11.01 6.31 -20.87
C VAL A 59 -9.96 5.81 -19.87
N ARG A 60 -10.36 5.31 -18.68
CA ARG A 60 -9.41 4.72 -17.71
C ARG A 60 -8.63 3.56 -18.32
N GLN A 61 -9.31 2.62 -18.99
CA GLN A 61 -8.65 1.49 -19.66
C GLN A 61 -7.64 1.96 -20.69
N SER A 62 -7.97 2.99 -21.49
CA SER A 62 -7.07 3.52 -22.52
C SER A 62 -5.75 4.09 -21.98
N TYR A 63 -5.72 4.48 -20.69
CA TYR A 63 -4.55 4.98 -20.00
C TYR A 63 -3.98 3.99 -18.97
N GLY A 64 -4.45 2.74 -18.95
CA GLY A 64 -3.97 1.71 -18.01
C GLY A 64 -4.30 2.00 -16.54
N LEU A 65 -5.32 2.81 -16.26
CA LEU A 65 -5.67 3.24 -14.91
C LEU A 65 -6.65 2.26 -14.24
N SER A 66 -6.45 2.04 -12.95
CA SER A 66 -7.36 1.32 -12.07
C SER A 66 -8.15 2.28 -11.19
N VAL A 67 -9.39 1.92 -10.88
CA VAL A 67 -10.31 2.73 -10.06
C VAL A 67 -10.49 2.11 -8.68
N PHE A 68 -10.55 2.95 -7.66
CA PHE A 68 -10.88 2.54 -6.28
C PHE A 68 -12.39 2.58 -6.03
N LYS A 69 -12.84 2.04 -4.88
CA LYS A 69 -14.27 1.86 -4.56
C LYS A 69 -15.11 3.14 -4.59
N ASP A 70 -14.48 4.30 -4.52
CA ASP A 70 -15.10 5.62 -4.46
C ASP A 70 -15.05 6.38 -5.80
N GLY A 71 -14.53 5.77 -6.86
CA GLY A 71 -14.38 6.36 -8.19
C GLY A 71 -13.03 7.03 -8.46
N THR A 72 -12.20 7.20 -7.44
CA THR A 72 -10.89 7.87 -7.56
C THR A 72 -9.80 6.93 -8.08
N VAL A 73 -8.74 7.51 -8.64
CA VAL A 73 -7.51 6.83 -9.05
C VAL A 73 -6.43 7.13 -8.02
N ARG A 74 -5.83 6.07 -7.47
CA ARG A 74 -4.89 6.17 -6.36
C ARG A 74 -3.57 5.50 -6.65
N PHE A 75 -2.51 6.04 -6.06
CA PHE A 75 -1.21 5.41 -5.99
C PHE A 75 -0.81 5.27 -4.53
N ASP A 76 -0.55 4.04 -4.08
CA ASP A 76 -0.12 3.79 -2.70
C ASP A 76 1.41 3.87 -2.61
N ALA A 77 1.92 4.61 -1.64
CA ALA A 77 3.34 4.76 -1.37
C ALA A 77 3.60 4.72 0.13
N THR A 78 4.70 4.10 0.56
CA THR A 78 5.11 4.12 1.98
C THR A 78 5.43 5.54 2.38
N ASN A 79 4.95 6.00 3.53
CA ASN A 79 5.24 7.33 4.01
C ASN A 79 6.62 7.39 4.71
N SER A 80 7.29 8.52 4.59
CA SER A 80 8.52 8.79 5.34
C SER A 80 8.68 10.28 5.59
N PRO A 81 9.07 10.68 6.82
CA PRO A 81 9.23 12.08 7.14
C PRO A 81 10.51 12.64 6.52
N LEU A 82 10.41 13.83 5.94
CA LEU A 82 11.55 14.60 5.45
C LEU A 82 11.32 16.08 5.75
N THR A 83 12.34 16.74 6.28
CA THR A 83 12.29 18.16 6.63
C THR A 83 13.19 19.03 5.74
N GLN A 84 14.23 18.45 5.15
CA GLN A 84 15.13 19.15 4.22
C GLN A 84 15.49 18.25 3.05
N PHE A 85 15.75 18.86 1.90
CA PHE A 85 16.15 18.17 0.69
C PHE A 85 17.18 19.01 -0.08
N LYS A 86 17.83 18.38 -1.05
CA LYS A 86 18.61 19.08 -2.07
C LYS A 86 17.87 19.04 -3.40
N PRO A 87 17.82 20.13 -4.18
CA PRO A 87 17.25 20.12 -5.53
C PRO A 87 17.78 18.96 -6.39
N SER A 88 19.07 18.64 -6.28
CA SER A 88 19.73 17.52 -6.98
C SER A 88 19.15 16.15 -6.61
N TRP A 89 18.64 15.96 -5.39
CA TRP A 89 18.04 14.70 -4.96
C TRP A 89 16.66 14.43 -5.56
N ILE A 90 15.93 15.50 -5.89
CA ILE A 90 14.53 15.41 -6.31
C ILE A 90 14.32 15.69 -7.80
N GLY A 91 15.42 15.92 -8.52
CA GLY A 91 15.44 16.17 -9.96
C GLY A 91 14.72 17.46 -10.39
N THR A 92 14.58 18.44 -9.49
CA THR A 92 13.84 19.68 -9.77
C THR A 92 14.79 20.85 -9.97
N PRO A 93 14.72 21.60 -11.09
CA PRO A 93 15.56 22.76 -11.33
C PRO A 93 15.42 23.83 -10.25
N VAL A 94 16.51 24.50 -9.92
CA VAL A 94 16.54 25.57 -8.91
C VAL A 94 15.58 26.70 -9.26
N GLU A 95 15.51 27.07 -10.54
CA GLU A 95 14.59 28.10 -11.05
C GLU A 95 13.13 27.73 -10.75
N LYS A 96 12.79 26.45 -10.91
CA LYS A 96 11.43 25.95 -10.65
C LYS A 96 11.09 26.00 -9.16
N LEU A 97 12.05 25.66 -8.30
CA LEU A 97 11.89 25.79 -6.84
C LEU A 97 11.69 27.25 -6.43
N ARG A 98 12.43 28.18 -7.04
CA ARG A 98 12.27 29.62 -6.81
C ARG A 98 10.89 30.12 -7.22
N GLU A 99 10.35 29.67 -8.36
CA GLU A 99 8.95 29.97 -8.76
C GLU A 99 7.92 29.48 -7.72
N MET A 100 8.22 28.37 -7.03
CA MET A 100 7.36 27.79 -6.01
C MET A 100 7.50 28.43 -4.62
N GLY A 101 8.46 29.36 -4.46
CA GLY A 101 8.69 30.13 -3.23
C GLY A 101 9.94 29.76 -2.45
N TYR A 102 10.74 28.79 -2.89
CA TYR A 102 12.01 28.45 -2.26
C TYR A 102 13.11 29.44 -2.66
N LEU A 103 13.30 30.48 -1.84
CA LEU A 103 14.23 31.57 -2.15
C LEU A 103 15.61 31.41 -1.51
N HIS A 104 15.67 30.75 -0.35
CA HIS A 104 16.89 30.63 0.46
C HIS A 104 17.12 29.18 0.90
N ASP A 105 18.38 28.85 1.15
CA ASP A 105 18.78 27.59 1.79
C ASP A 105 18.63 27.66 3.33
N VAL A 106 18.92 26.55 4.01
CA VAL A 106 18.84 26.44 5.49
C VAL A 106 19.80 27.36 6.26
N ASP A 107 20.79 27.95 5.59
CA ASP A 107 21.73 28.92 6.15
C ASP A 107 21.34 30.38 5.80
N GLY A 108 20.24 30.57 5.09
CA GLY A 108 19.74 31.89 4.67
C GLY A 108 20.43 32.46 3.43
N ARG A 109 21.23 31.68 2.70
CA ARG A 109 21.85 32.11 1.43
C ARG A 109 20.84 31.95 0.30
N GLN A 110 20.97 32.75 -0.77
CA GLN A 110 20.10 32.61 -1.93
C GLN A 110 20.24 31.21 -2.56
N LEU A 111 19.13 30.64 -3.01
CA LEU A 111 19.11 29.34 -3.68
C LEU A 111 19.55 29.49 -5.14
N GLU A 112 20.77 29.03 -5.43
CA GLU A 112 21.44 29.15 -6.73
C GLU A 112 22.03 27.81 -7.20
N ASP A 113 22.43 26.94 -6.28
CA ASP A 113 23.11 25.68 -6.56
C ASP A 113 22.21 24.48 -6.21
N PRO A 114 22.11 23.46 -7.09
CA PRO A 114 21.29 22.28 -6.85
C PRO A 114 21.73 21.40 -5.67
N ASP A 115 22.94 21.58 -5.13
CA ASP A 115 23.46 20.86 -3.97
C ASP A 115 23.29 21.60 -2.64
N GLN A 116 22.67 22.78 -2.65
CA GLN A 116 22.23 23.47 -1.44
C GLN A 116 21.10 22.71 -0.75
N THR A 117 21.14 22.69 0.58
CA THR A 117 20.10 22.07 1.40
C THR A 117 19.00 23.08 1.68
N VAL A 118 17.77 22.74 1.33
CA VAL A 118 16.59 23.60 1.45
C VAL A 118 15.61 22.97 2.44
N GLU A 119 14.96 23.81 3.26
CA GLU A 119 13.88 23.36 4.14
C GLU A 119 12.60 23.09 3.34
N LEU A 120 11.99 21.92 3.54
CA LEU A 120 10.76 21.51 2.88
C LEU A 120 9.56 22.25 3.50
N PHE A 121 8.81 22.99 2.69
CA PHE A 121 7.57 23.61 3.15
C PHE A 121 6.54 22.58 3.61
N MET A 122 5.68 23.02 4.53
CA MET A 122 4.84 22.13 5.34
C MET A 122 3.99 21.14 4.53
N GLN A 123 3.38 21.58 3.42
CA GLN A 123 2.49 20.75 2.60
C GLN A 123 3.12 20.33 1.26
N ASP A 124 4.41 20.56 1.09
CA ASP A 124 5.12 20.13 -0.09
C ASP A 124 5.58 18.68 0.07
N VAL A 125 5.45 17.90 -1.01
CA VAL A 125 5.71 16.47 -1.02
C VAL A 125 6.60 16.09 -2.19
N ILE A 126 7.49 15.13 -1.92
CA ILE A 126 8.36 14.53 -2.92
C ILE A 126 7.90 13.09 -3.07
N ILE A 127 7.42 12.74 -4.27
CA ILE A 127 6.73 11.48 -4.51
C ILE A 127 7.59 10.51 -5.33
N PRO A 128 7.30 9.20 -5.31
CA PRO A 128 7.95 8.24 -6.20
C PRO A 128 7.84 8.64 -7.68
N TYR A 129 8.90 8.44 -8.47
CA TYR A 129 8.84 8.67 -9.92
C TYR A 129 7.78 7.79 -10.61
N GLU A 130 7.59 6.55 -10.13
CA GLU A 130 6.52 5.64 -10.58
C GLU A 130 5.12 6.23 -10.29
N SER A 131 4.95 6.91 -9.15
CA SER A 131 3.74 7.66 -8.82
C SER A 131 3.53 8.82 -9.79
N GLY A 132 4.57 9.61 -10.06
CA GLY A 132 4.51 10.70 -11.04
C GLY A 132 4.08 10.24 -12.44
N SER A 133 4.61 9.11 -12.89
CA SER A 133 4.24 8.49 -14.17
C SER A 133 2.78 8.03 -14.20
N TYR A 134 2.30 7.43 -13.11
CA TYR A 134 0.91 7.01 -12.99
C TYR A 134 -0.04 8.21 -12.92
N LEU A 135 0.28 9.23 -12.13
CA LEU A 135 -0.50 10.48 -12.04
C LEU A 135 -0.48 11.28 -13.35
N THR A 136 0.58 11.19 -14.16
CA THR A 136 0.63 11.76 -15.52
C THR A 136 -0.37 11.07 -16.44
N SER A 137 -0.60 9.77 -16.26
CA SER A 137 -1.66 9.06 -16.98
C SER A 137 -3.05 9.47 -16.47
N THR A 138 -3.18 9.69 -15.16
CA THR A 138 -4.41 10.23 -14.54
C THR A 138 -4.73 11.65 -15.02
N SER A 139 -3.75 12.53 -15.20
CA SER A 139 -3.98 13.89 -15.70
C SER A 139 -4.49 13.88 -17.15
N LYS A 140 -3.92 13.01 -18.01
CA LYS A 140 -4.40 12.77 -19.38
C LYS A 140 -5.82 12.21 -19.40
N TYR A 141 -6.15 11.31 -18.48
CA TYR A 141 -7.50 10.81 -18.27
C TYR A 141 -8.48 11.93 -17.91
N ILE A 142 -8.12 12.81 -16.96
CA ILE A 142 -8.95 13.95 -16.56
C ILE A 142 -9.17 14.90 -17.73
N ASP A 143 -8.13 15.24 -18.49
CA ASP A 143 -8.24 16.12 -19.65
C ASP A 143 -9.13 15.53 -20.75
N MET A 144 -8.98 14.23 -21.01
CA MET A 144 -9.83 13.51 -21.96
C MET A 144 -11.29 13.50 -21.50
N LEU A 145 -11.52 13.27 -20.20
CA LEU A 145 -12.85 13.28 -19.61
C LEU A 145 -13.48 14.67 -19.69
N LEU A 146 -12.75 15.72 -19.33
CA LEU A 146 -13.20 17.11 -19.46
C LEU A 146 -13.59 17.42 -20.90
N LYS A 147 -12.75 17.05 -21.87
CA LYS A 147 -12.98 17.34 -23.30
C LYS A 147 -14.13 16.55 -23.91
N LYS A 148 -14.13 15.22 -23.75
CA LYS A 148 -15.03 14.31 -24.46
C LYS A 148 -16.33 14.05 -23.73
N PHE A 149 -16.29 13.94 -22.40
CA PHE A 149 -17.46 13.59 -21.61
C PHE A 149 -18.18 14.85 -21.09
N TYR A 150 -17.44 15.84 -20.61
CA TYR A 150 -18.02 17.07 -20.04
C TYR A 150 -18.11 18.26 -21.01
N GLY A 151 -17.48 18.19 -22.19
CA GLY A 151 -17.45 19.29 -23.16
C GLY A 151 -16.75 20.56 -22.65
N LYS A 152 -15.77 20.41 -21.75
CA LYS A 152 -14.97 21.48 -21.13
C LYS A 152 -13.54 21.50 -21.68
N LYS A 153 -12.83 22.59 -21.40
CA LYS A 153 -11.41 22.71 -21.74
C LYS A 153 -10.58 21.74 -20.86
N PRO A 154 -9.48 21.19 -21.37
CA PRO A 154 -8.53 20.42 -20.56
C PRO A 154 -7.94 21.31 -19.46
N PHE A 155 -7.53 20.69 -18.35
CA PHE A 155 -7.03 21.38 -17.16
C PHE A 155 -5.52 21.24 -16.99
N TYR A 156 -4.98 20.03 -17.05
CA TYR A 156 -3.55 19.78 -16.78
C TYR A 156 -2.70 20.04 -18.02
N CYS A 157 -3.08 19.46 -19.16
CA CYS A 157 -2.31 19.46 -20.41
C CYS A 157 -0.88 18.87 -20.27
N VAL A 158 -0.66 18.02 -19.28
CA VAL A 158 0.66 17.49 -18.90
C VAL A 158 1.05 16.28 -19.75
N ARG A 159 2.30 16.25 -20.22
CA ARG A 159 2.89 15.16 -21.00
C ARG A 159 3.87 14.31 -20.23
N THR A 160 4.71 14.94 -19.41
CA THR A 160 5.78 14.30 -18.64
C THR A 160 5.57 14.52 -17.13
N PRO A 161 6.15 13.65 -16.27
CA PRO A 161 6.03 13.83 -14.82
C PRO A 161 6.53 15.18 -14.31
N GLU A 162 7.59 15.73 -14.92
CA GLU A 162 8.20 16.99 -14.48
C GLU A 162 7.23 18.19 -14.60
N GLU A 163 6.30 18.13 -15.54
CA GLU A 163 5.25 19.16 -15.71
C GLU A 163 4.16 19.07 -14.62
N LEU A 164 4.09 17.98 -13.84
CA LEU A 164 3.20 17.90 -12.67
C LEU A 164 3.77 18.63 -11.44
N ILE A 165 5.02 19.09 -11.46
CA ILE A 165 5.62 19.84 -10.35
C ILE A 165 4.84 21.16 -10.16
N GLY A 166 4.40 21.39 -8.92
CA GLY A 166 3.55 22.51 -8.53
C GLY A 166 2.05 22.19 -8.52
N HIS A 167 1.61 21.07 -9.10
CA HIS A 167 0.21 20.65 -9.02
C HIS A 167 -0.13 20.04 -7.65
N LEU A 168 -1.42 20.18 -7.29
CA LEU A 168 -1.95 19.72 -6.01
C LEU A 168 -2.40 18.26 -6.07
N VAL A 169 -2.06 17.54 -5.01
CA VAL A 169 -2.49 16.17 -4.72
C VAL A 169 -3.27 16.14 -3.42
N ILE A 170 -4.05 15.08 -3.24
CA ILE A 170 -4.63 14.69 -1.96
C ILE A 170 -3.84 13.48 -1.48
N GLY A 171 -3.23 13.60 -0.30
CA GLY A 171 -2.75 12.46 0.46
C GLY A 171 -3.86 11.95 1.37
N LEU A 172 -4.16 10.66 1.31
CA LEU A 172 -5.19 10.03 2.13
C LEU A 172 -4.64 8.74 2.74
N ALA A 173 -4.67 8.68 4.05
CA ALA A 173 -4.30 7.50 4.80
C ALA A 173 -5.38 6.42 4.75
N PRO A 174 -5.03 5.12 4.81
CA PRO A 174 -5.98 4.06 5.07
C PRO A 174 -6.70 4.31 6.40
N HIS A 175 -7.90 3.79 6.53
CA HIS A 175 -8.79 3.86 7.69
C HIS A 175 -9.19 5.28 8.12
N THR A 176 -8.93 6.29 7.29
CA THR A 176 -9.37 7.67 7.52
C THR A 176 -10.31 8.14 6.41
N SER A 177 -10.91 9.31 6.61
CA SER A 177 -11.85 9.92 5.65
C SER A 177 -11.56 11.40 5.37
N VAL A 178 -10.39 11.87 5.81
CA VAL A 178 -9.93 13.24 5.59
C VAL A 178 -8.70 13.17 4.70
N GLY A 179 -8.82 13.70 3.49
CA GLY A 179 -7.69 13.89 2.58
C GLY A 179 -6.96 15.19 2.90
N ILE A 180 -5.64 15.17 2.89
CA ILE A 180 -4.81 16.35 3.14
C ILE A 180 -4.22 16.83 1.82
N VAL A 181 -4.40 18.10 1.49
CA VAL A 181 -3.81 18.69 0.29
C VAL A 181 -2.30 18.76 0.45
N GLY A 182 -1.58 18.36 -0.60
CA GLY A 182 -0.16 18.59 -0.74
C GLY A 182 0.18 19.09 -2.14
N ARG A 183 1.38 19.65 -2.31
CA ARG A 183 1.89 20.12 -3.61
C ARG A 183 3.13 19.32 -3.97
N ILE A 184 3.18 18.81 -5.20
CA ILE A 184 4.33 18.06 -5.69
C ILE A 184 5.48 19.03 -5.92
N VAL A 185 6.64 18.80 -5.30
CA VAL A 185 7.84 19.61 -5.52
C VAL A 185 8.97 18.88 -6.22
N GLY A 186 8.90 17.56 -6.35
CA GLY A 186 9.84 16.76 -7.12
C GLY A 186 9.62 15.25 -6.95
N TYR A 187 10.58 14.48 -7.46
CA TYR A 187 10.49 13.03 -7.55
C TYR A 187 11.71 12.32 -7.01
N THR A 188 11.53 11.11 -6.50
CA THR A 188 12.67 10.22 -6.17
C THR A 188 12.49 8.83 -6.75
N GLU A 189 13.61 8.17 -7.04
CA GLU A 189 13.66 6.77 -7.50
C GLU A 189 13.50 5.79 -6.32
N THR A 190 12.41 5.95 -5.56
CA THR A 190 12.05 5.10 -4.41
C THR A 190 10.56 4.74 -4.45
N HIS A 191 10.10 3.90 -3.52
CA HIS A 191 8.66 3.60 -3.31
C HIS A 191 8.06 4.43 -2.16
N VAL A 192 8.75 5.50 -1.78
CA VAL A 192 8.46 6.28 -0.57
C VAL A 192 7.95 7.67 -0.94
N CYS A 193 6.87 8.10 -0.30
CA CYS A 193 6.38 9.46 -0.33
C CYS A 193 7.03 10.24 0.82
N PHE A 194 7.93 11.15 0.48
CA PHE A 194 8.53 12.07 1.44
C PHE A 194 7.63 13.29 1.61
N GLY A 195 7.50 13.72 2.86
CA GLY A 195 6.75 14.89 3.25
C GLY A 195 7.08 15.25 4.68
N THR A 196 6.65 16.42 5.12
CA THR A 196 6.94 16.83 6.50
C THR A 196 6.23 15.92 7.51
N PRO A 197 6.78 15.77 8.73
CA PRO A 197 6.12 15.03 9.80
C PRO A 197 4.71 15.53 10.10
N ASN A 198 4.47 16.85 10.02
CA ASN A 198 3.15 17.43 10.20
C ASN A 198 2.17 17.04 9.08
N TRP A 199 2.62 17.01 7.81
CA TRP A 199 1.76 16.56 6.71
C TRP A 199 1.40 15.07 6.81
N HIS A 200 2.32 14.23 7.25
CA HIS A 200 2.06 12.81 7.57
C HIS A 200 1.09 12.66 8.74
N SER A 201 1.35 13.38 9.83
CA SER A 201 0.49 13.33 11.02
C SER A 201 -0.91 13.90 10.78
N ALA A 202 -1.08 14.91 9.92
CA ALA A 202 -2.39 15.46 9.57
C ALA A 202 -3.31 14.41 8.93
N LYS A 203 -2.74 13.41 8.24
CA LYS A 203 -3.48 12.25 7.71
C LYS A 203 -3.84 11.23 8.80
N ARG A 204 -3.54 11.52 10.07
CA ARG A 204 -3.65 10.63 11.24
C ARG A 204 -2.84 9.36 11.11
N ARG A 205 -1.61 9.49 10.58
CA ARG A 205 -0.67 8.41 10.39
C ARG A 205 0.64 8.67 11.10
N ASP A 206 1.19 7.57 11.56
CA ASP A 206 2.55 7.52 12.06
C ASP A 206 3.45 7.20 10.87
N ALA A 207 4.72 7.57 10.97
CA ALA A 207 5.70 7.30 9.91
C ALA A 207 6.58 6.10 10.27
N ASP A 208 5.92 4.99 10.64
CA ASP A 208 6.52 3.73 11.09
C ASP A 208 6.50 2.62 10.00
N GLY A 209 6.30 3.02 8.74
CA GLY A 209 6.22 2.12 7.58
C GLY A 209 4.81 1.95 7.02
N ASP A 210 3.86 2.76 7.49
CA ASP A 210 2.52 2.87 6.91
C ASP A 210 2.55 3.34 5.44
N ALA A 211 1.52 2.93 4.69
CA ALA A 211 1.32 3.38 3.32
C ALA A 211 0.22 4.43 3.26
N ASP A 212 0.46 5.48 2.49
CA ASP A 212 -0.52 6.52 2.17
C ASP A 212 -0.88 6.45 0.69
N SER A 213 -2.14 6.78 0.39
CA SER A 213 -2.61 6.90 -0.99
C SER A 213 -2.46 8.35 -1.47
N ILE A 214 -2.00 8.51 -2.71
CA ILE A 214 -1.83 9.79 -3.38
C ILE A 214 -2.76 9.81 -4.60
N MET A 215 -3.52 10.89 -4.74
CA MET A 215 -4.39 11.13 -5.89
C MET A 215 -4.34 12.58 -6.32
N LEU A 216 -4.58 12.88 -7.61
CA LEU A 216 -4.68 14.26 -8.07
C LEU A 216 -5.90 14.95 -7.46
N LEU A 217 -5.77 16.21 -7.04
CA LEU A 217 -6.87 16.96 -6.44
C LEU A 217 -8.09 17.00 -7.38
N MET A 218 -7.89 17.26 -8.67
CA MET A 218 -8.98 17.32 -9.65
C MET A 218 -9.65 15.96 -9.88
N ASP A 219 -8.93 14.85 -9.73
CA ASP A 219 -9.52 13.51 -9.79
C ASP A 219 -10.51 13.30 -8.62
N GLY A 220 -10.05 13.65 -7.41
CA GLY A 220 -10.87 13.62 -6.20
C GLY A 220 -12.11 14.50 -6.29
N LEU A 221 -12.09 15.59 -7.07
CA LEU A 221 -13.26 16.46 -7.26
C LEU A 221 -14.22 15.96 -8.35
N LEU A 222 -13.71 15.40 -9.45
CA LEU A 222 -14.53 15.02 -10.61
C LEU A 222 -15.12 13.61 -10.52
N ASN A 223 -14.39 12.68 -9.91
CA ASN A 223 -14.69 11.26 -10.00
C ASN A 223 -15.18 10.66 -8.68
N PHE A 224 -14.91 11.32 -7.56
CA PHE A 224 -15.46 10.92 -6.27
C PHE A 224 -16.98 11.09 -6.24
N SER A 225 -17.67 10.10 -5.70
CA SER A 225 -19.05 10.25 -5.25
C SER A 225 -19.33 9.40 -4.03
N ARG A 226 -19.97 9.99 -3.01
CA ARG A 226 -20.47 9.24 -1.85
C ARG A 226 -21.46 8.16 -2.25
N GLN A 227 -22.14 8.32 -3.39
CA GLN A 227 -23.06 7.30 -3.92
C GLN A 227 -22.34 6.03 -4.37
N PHE A 228 -21.02 6.01 -4.56
CA PHE A 228 -20.27 4.79 -4.89
C PHE A 228 -19.83 4.00 -3.64
N LEU A 229 -19.87 4.64 -2.46
CA LEU A 229 -19.45 4.02 -1.22
C LEU A 229 -20.48 3.01 -0.70
N SER A 230 -19.99 1.99 -0.03
CA SER A 230 -20.82 0.98 0.66
C SER A 230 -21.48 1.59 1.90
N ASP A 231 -22.71 1.18 2.17
CA ASP A 231 -23.49 1.54 3.36
C ASP A 231 -23.15 0.68 4.59
N ARG A 232 -22.32 -0.36 4.41
CA ARG A 232 -21.88 -1.24 5.50
C ARG A 232 -20.86 -0.56 6.39
N ILE A 233 -20.72 -1.06 7.62
CA ILE A 233 -19.71 -0.60 8.58
C ILE A 233 -18.32 -0.61 7.92
N GLY A 234 -17.63 0.52 7.99
CA GLY A 234 -16.31 0.71 7.35
C GLY A 234 -16.36 1.06 5.85
N GLY A 235 -17.53 1.08 5.22
CA GLY A 235 -17.67 1.41 3.79
C GLY A 235 -17.29 2.85 3.43
N LEU A 236 -17.38 3.76 4.41
CA LEU A 236 -17.01 5.17 4.30
C LEU A 236 -15.53 5.46 4.58
N MET A 237 -14.80 4.48 5.14
CA MET A 237 -13.37 4.64 5.41
C MET A 237 -12.58 4.53 4.11
N ASP A 238 -11.38 5.09 4.09
CA ASP A 238 -10.49 5.16 2.93
C ASP A 238 -11.13 5.96 1.78
N ALA A 239 -11.92 6.99 2.05
CA ALA A 239 -12.51 7.86 1.02
C ALA A 239 -12.37 9.32 1.44
N PRO A 240 -11.99 10.25 0.55
CA PRO A 240 -11.77 11.65 0.90
C PRO A 240 -13.11 12.38 1.07
N LEU A 241 -13.86 12.06 2.14
CA LEU A 241 -15.16 12.68 2.45
C LEU A 241 -14.99 14.18 2.73
N ILE A 242 -13.87 14.54 3.33
CA ILE A 242 -13.46 15.91 3.61
C ILE A 242 -12.05 16.07 3.06
N VAL A 243 -11.76 17.24 2.49
CA VAL A 243 -10.40 17.61 2.06
C VAL A 243 -9.96 18.81 2.87
N GLN A 244 -8.88 18.67 3.63
CA GLN A 244 -8.28 19.72 4.42
C GLN A 244 -7.23 20.46 3.57
N PRO A 245 -7.44 21.76 3.30
CA PRO A 245 -6.54 22.53 2.44
C PRO A 245 -5.27 22.99 3.15
N LEU A 246 -5.31 23.18 4.47
CA LEU A 246 -4.24 23.74 5.27
C LEU A 246 -3.86 22.80 6.42
N VAL A 247 -2.57 22.56 6.59
CA VAL A 247 -2.02 21.78 7.72
C VAL A 247 -1.54 22.72 8.80
N MET A 248 -2.09 22.57 10.00
CA MET A 248 -1.71 23.35 11.16
C MET A 248 -0.94 22.46 12.16
N PRO A 249 0.33 22.76 12.50
CA PRO A 249 1.14 21.92 13.39
C PRO A 249 0.51 21.65 14.76
N HIS A 250 -0.26 22.60 15.31
CA HIS A 250 -0.96 22.40 16.58
C HIS A 250 -2.08 21.34 16.51
N GLU A 251 -2.63 21.05 15.32
CA GLU A 251 -3.64 19.99 15.10
C GLU A 251 -3.00 18.61 14.87
N SER A 252 -1.69 18.57 14.59
CA SER A 252 -0.93 17.32 14.43
C SER A 252 -0.98 16.47 15.71
N GLN A 253 -0.77 15.17 15.56
CA GLN A 253 -0.68 14.25 16.68
C GLN A 253 0.63 14.47 17.46
N SER A 254 0.63 14.04 18.72
CA SER A 254 1.75 14.23 19.65
C SER A 254 3.09 13.69 19.14
N GLN A 255 3.08 12.69 18.27
CA GLN A 255 4.30 12.12 17.70
C GLN A 255 5.06 13.13 16.82
N ALA A 256 4.35 13.88 15.98
CA ALA A 256 4.95 14.95 15.19
C ALA A 256 5.51 16.05 16.10
N HIS A 257 4.85 16.35 17.22
CA HIS A 257 5.32 17.35 18.18
C HIS A 257 6.64 16.96 18.86
N ASN A 258 6.95 15.67 18.94
CA ASN A 258 8.16 15.15 19.58
C ASN A 258 9.38 15.11 18.65
N LEU A 259 9.30 15.67 17.43
CA LEU A 259 10.45 15.78 16.55
C LEU A 259 11.41 16.86 17.05
N GLU A 260 12.68 16.50 17.15
CA GLU A 260 13.79 17.42 17.43
C GLU A 260 14.07 18.32 16.22
N VAL A 261 14.25 19.62 16.46
CA VAL A 261 14.43 20.64 15.41
C VAL A 261 15.70 21.47 15.59
N THR A 262 16.70 20.90 16.26
CA THR A 262 18.00 21.55 16.52
C THR A 262 19.07 21.18 15.50
N LYS A 263 20.03 22.09 15.25
CA LYS A 263 21.22 21.83 14.41
C LYS A 263 22.21 20.86 15.08
N SER A 264 22.29 20.90 16.41
CA SER A 264 23.15 20.02 17.19
C SER A 264 22.54 19.76 18.56
N LEU A 265 22.79 18.56 19.10
CA LEU A 265 22.37 18.23 20.45
C LEU A 265 23.28 18.94 21.46
N PRO A 266 22.73 19.60 22.50
CA PRO A 266 23.53 20.33 23.47
C PRO A 266 24.34 19.39 24.37
N LEU A 267 25.46 19.87 24.89
CA LEU A 267 26.32 19.10 25.80
C LEU A 267 25.56 18.58 27.05
N GLU A 268 24.62 19.38 27.55
CA GLU A 268 23.77 19.03 28.69
C GLU A 268 22.98 17.74 28.45
N PHE A 269 22.46 17.55 27.23
CA PHE A 269 21.75 16.32 26.85
C PHE A 269 22.63 15.08 27.08
N PHE A 270 23.85 15.08 26.54
CA PHE A 270 24.79 13.96 26.66
C PHE A 270 25.24 13.70 28.10
N LYS A 271 25.39 14.75 28.91
CA LYS A 271 25.70 14.59 30.35
C LYS A 271 24.53 13.96 31.09
N SER A 272 23.31 14.39 30.79
CA SER A 272 22.09 13.86 31.39
C SER A 272 21.88 12.38 31.08
N THR A 273 22.24 11.90 29.87
CA THR A 273 22.07 10.48 29.53
C THR A 273 22.85 9.53 30.43
N LEU A 274 23.94 9.98 31.06
CA LEU A 274 24.71 9.17 32.02
C LEU A 274 23.90 8.80 33.27
N MET A 275 22.97 9.67 33.68
CA MET A 275 22.08 9.45 34.82
C MET A 275 20.84 8.63 34.47
N ARG A 276 20.66 8.28 33.18
CA ARG A 276 19.50 7.56 32.64
C ARG A 276 18.13 8.15 33.08
N PRO A 277 17.92 9.48 32.99
CA PRO A 277 16.61 10.07 33.25
C PRO A 277 15.60 9.59 32.21
N LYS A 278 14.31 9.73 32.51
CA LYS A 278 13.27 9.50 31.51
C LYS A 278 13.37 10.59 30.44
N ALA A 279 13.10 10.23 29.18
CA ALA A 279 13.14 11.18 28.07
C ALA A 279 12.20 12.39 28.27
N SER A 280 11.07 12.20 28.95
CA SER A 280 10.11 13.27 29.28
C SER A 280 10.68 14.38 30.16
N ASP A 281 11.72 14.07 30.93
CA ASP A 281 12.29 14.98 31.93
C ASP A 281 13.41 15.84 31.34
N ILE A 282 13.81 15.55 30.10
CA ILE A 282 14.84 16.28 29.37
C ILE A 282 14.19 17.46 28.65
N SER A 283 14.54 18.68 29.06
CA SER A 283 14.09 19.94 28.46
C SER A 283 15.16 20.65 27.63
N SER A 284 16.38 20.12 27.59
CA SER A 284 17.52 20.78 26.93
C SER A 284 17.46 20.72 25.41
N VAL A 285 16.67 19.80 24.82
CA VAL A 285 16.54 19.63 23.37
C VAL A 285 15.27 20.31 22.88
N GLU A 286 15.42 21.19 21.88
CA GLU A 286 14.30 21.88 21.26
C GLU A 286 13.52 20.93 20.33
N MET A 287 12.19 20.89 20.51
CA MET A 287 11.26 20.05 19.74
C MET A 287 10.20 20.91 19.06
N ILE A 288 9.46 20.35 18.10
CA ILE A 288 8.31 21.05 17.49
C ILE A 288 7.31 21.50 18.57
N LYS A 289 7.10 20.68 19.60
CA LYS A 289 6.23 20.99 20.75
C LYS A 289 6.56 22.33 21.41
N SER A 290 7.84 22.68 21.56
CA SER A 290 8.24 23.94 22.20
C SER A 290 8.04 25.18 21.31
N ARG A 291 7.76 24.98 20.01
CA ARG A 291 7.51 26.06 19.05
C ARG A 291 6.04 26.25 18.70
N LEU A 292 5.14 25.42 19.24
CA LEU A 292 3.69 25.57 19.03
C LEU A 292 3.21 26.97 19.45
N GLU A 293 2.19 27.48 18.78
CA GLU A 293 1.63 28.83 18.97
C GLU A 293 2.59 30.00 18.62
N THR A 294 3.77 29.69 18.07
CA THR A 294 4.70 30.69 17.52
C THR A 294 4.77 30.60 15.98
N GLU A 295 5.32 31.63 15.32
CA GLU A 295 5.53 31.59 13.87
C GLU A 295 6.49 30.47 13.44
N ARG A 296 7.49 30.16 14.28
CA ARG A 296 8.49 29.10 14.07
C ARG A 296 7.92 27.67 14.14
N GLN A 297 6.61 27.51 14.32
CA GLN A 297 5.98 26.20 14.14
C GLN A 297 6.01 25.73 12.68
N PHE A 298 6.15 26.64 11.70
CA PHE A 298 6.08 26.32 10.28
C PHE A 298 7.44 26.26 9.56
N TYR A 299 8.51 26.74 10.18
CA TYR A 299 9.84 26.88 9.55
C TYR A 299 10.97 26.76 10.59
N ASP A 300 12.23 26.90 10.13
CA ASP A 300 13.46 26.76 10.92
C ASP A 300 13.65 25.34 11.48
N TYR A 301 13.15 24.31 10.80
CA TYR A 301 13.42 22.94 11.18
C TYR A 301 14.86 22.61 10.78
N PHE A 302 15.61 22.03 11.71
CA PHE A 302 16.98 21.61 11.50
C PHE A 302 17.15 20.11 11.72
N PHE A 303 18.35 19.63 11.42
CA PHE A 303 18.75 18.25 11.54
C PHE A 303 20.19 18.18 12.05
N THR A 304 20.55 17.05 12.64
CA THR A 304 21.85 16.86 13.29
C THR A 304 22.89 16.19 12.38
N HIS A 305 22.45 15.34 11.45
CA HIS A 305 23.33 14.54 10.60
C HIS A 305 23.04 14.80 9.12
N LEU A 306 24.11 15.03 8.34
CA LEU A 306 24.02 15.18 6.89
C LEU A 306 23.97 13.81 6.21
N THR A 307 23.26 13.75 5.09
CA THR A 307 23.25 12.61 4.17
C THR A 307 23.69 13.07 2.78
N SER A 308 24.20 12.14 1.97
CA SER A 308 24.62 12.42 0.59
C SER A 308 23.51 12.20 -0.44
N SER A 309 22.55 11.33 -0.14
CA SER A 309 21.42 11.00 -1.02
C SER A 309 20.22 10.49 -0.22
N LEU A 310 19.02 10.67 -0.78
CA LEU A 310 17.77 10.05 -0.31
C LEU A 310 17.61 8.61 -0.76
N THR A 311 18.31 8.22 -1.83
CA THR A 311 18.14 6.92 -2.47
C THR A 311 19.36 6.04 -2.24
N THR A 312 19.13 4.76 -1.96
CA THR A 312 20.20 3.76 -2.04
C THR A 312 20.37 3.30 -3.49
N SER A 313 21.42 2.54 -3.78
CA SER A 313 21.67 1.99 -5.12
C SER A 313 20.59 1.03 -5.63
N ARG A 314 19.67 0.58 -4.76
CA ARG A 314 18.54 -0.30 -5.10
C ARG A 314 17.24 0.24 -4.53
N SER A 315 16.32 0.62 -5.41
CA SER A 315 15.02 1.16 -5.03
C SER A 315 14.07 0.15 -4.40
N ARG A 316 14.28 -1.16 -4.63
CA ARG A 316 13.41 -2.25 -4.14
C ARG A 316 14.11 -3.16 -3.14
N SER A 317 13.36 -3.58 -2.12
CA SER A 317 13.83 -4.55 -1.14
C SER A 317 14.05 -5.92 -1.80
N ALA A 318 15.09 -6.65 -1.37
CA ALA A 318 15.34 -8.01 -1.84
C ALA A 318 14.12 -8.93 -1.62
N TYR A 319 13.39 -8.71 -0.52
CA TYR A 319 12.17 -9.45 -0.20
C TYR A 319 11.08 -9.35 -1.28
N SER A 320 10.91 -8.17 -1.87
CA SER A 320 9.91 -7.94 -2.93
C SER A 320 10.32 -8.57 -4.27
N THR A 321 11.62 -8.68 -4.53
CA THR A 321 12.16 -9.24 -5.78
C THR A 321 12.24 -10.76 -5.78
N LEU A 322 12.28 -11.39 -4.60
CA LEU A 322 12.32 -12.84 -4.48
C LEU A 322 10.93 -13.44 -4.76
N GLY A 323 10.89 -14.43 -5.65
CA GLY A 323 9.64 -15.05 -6.10
C GLY A 323 9.05 -15.99 -5.05
N SER A 324 9.77 -17.05 -4.68
CA SER A 324 9.21 -18.07 -3.80
C SER A 324 9.43 -17.74 -2.32
N MET A 325 8.51 -18.19 -1.48
CA MET A 325 8.62 -18.05 -0.02
C MET A 325 9.82 -18.85 0.53
N LEU A 326 10.18 -19.97 -0.13
CA LEU A 326 11.37 -20.75 0.21
C LEU A 326 12.65 -19.94 -0.02
N ASP A 327 12.75 -19.22 -1.15
CA ASP A 327 13.92 -18.37 -1.44
C ASP A 327 14.06 -17.24 -0.43
N LYS A 328 12.92 -16.64 -0.03
CA LYS A 328 12.88 -15.60 1.01
C LYS A 328 13.38 -16.13 2.34
N PHE A 329 12.98 -17.35 2.68
CA PHE A 329 13.37 -17.99 3.91
C PHE A 329 14.85 -18.38 3.93
N ASP A 330 15.35 -18.95 2.82
CA ASP A 330 16.76 -19.30 2.68
C ASP A 330 17.66 -18.05 2.71
N MET A 331 17.21 -16.95 2.13
CA MET A 331 17.92 -15.66 2.22
C MET A 331 17.89 -15.08 3.65
N GLN A 332 16.77 -15.19 4.36
CA GLN A 332 16.67 -14.78 5.77
C GLN A 332 17.67 -15.54 6.64
N ILE A 333 17.75 -16.87 6.49
CA ILE A 333 18.70 -17.71 7.22
C ILE A 333 20.13 -17.37 6.83
N LYS A 334 20.43 -17.24 5.54
CA LYS A 334 21.77 -16.87 5.08
C LYS A 334 22.22 -15.54 5.67
N ASN A 335 21.33 -14.56 5.78
CA ASN A 335 21.62 -13.30 6.45
C ASN A 335 21.89 -13.49 7.94
N ALA A 336 21.14 -14.36 8.62
CA ALA A 336 21.38 -14.69 10.03
C ALA A 336 22.75 -15.36 10.24
N GLU A 337 23.19 -16.22 9.32
CA GLU A 337 24.52 -16.86 9.36
C GLU A 337 25.66 -15.85 9.17
N LEU A 338 25.40 -14.69 8.55
CA LEU A 338 26.40 -13.66 8.29
C LEU A 338 26.53 -12.61 9.41
N ILE A 339 25.58 -12.55 10.34
CA ILE A 339 25.51 -11.49 11.36
C ILE A 339 25.87 -12.07 12.74
N ASP A 340 27.02 -11.68 13.28
CA ASP A 340 27.55 -12.21 14.56
C ASP A 340 26.61 -12.03 15.77
N VAL A 341 25.84 -10.94 15.80
CA VAL A 341 24.89 -10.65 16.91
C VAL A 341 23.68 -11.57 16.88
N VAL A 342 23.43 -12.26 15.76
CA VAL A 342 22.20 -13.03 15.52
C VAL A 342 22.45 -14.52 15.73
N ASN A 343 21.70 -15.14 16.66
CA ASN A 343 21.71 -16.58 16.82
C ASN A 343 20.82 -17.25 15.75
N THR A 344 21.46 -17.85 14.74
CA THR A 344 20.74 -18.52 13.65
C THR A 344 19.88 -19.68 14.14
N SER A 345 20.37 -20.50 15.07
CA SER A 345 19.62 -21.64 15.62
C SER A 345 18.35 -21.18 16.34
N GLU A 346 18.42 -20.07 17.07
CA GLU A 346 17.26 -19.47 17.73
C GLU A 346 16.24 -18.93 16.71
N ILE A 347 16.68 -18.25 15.65
CA ILE A 347 15.77 -17.78 14.58
C ILE A 347 15.07 -18.96 13.92
N VAL A 348 15.82 -20.00 13.55
CA VAL A 348 15.25 -21.18 12.89
C VAL A 348 14.23 -21.85 13.81
N SER A 349 14.57 -22.02 15.09
CA SER A 349 13.68 -22.56 16.12
C SER A 349 12.40 -21.72 16.26
N ASN A 350 12.53 -20.40 16.29
CA ASN A 350 11.39 -19.49 16.37
C ASN A 350 10.49 -19.63 15.14
N VAL A 351 11.05 -19.60 13.92
CA VAL A 351 10.26 -19.71 12.68
C VAL A 351 9.54 -21.06 12.57
N ILE A 352 10.18 -22.15 12.98
CA ILE A 352 9.53 -23.46 13.03
C ILE A 352 8.29 -23.40 13.93
N SER A 353 8.44 -22.82 15.11
CA SER A 353 7.36 -22.78 16.11
C SER A 353 6.22 -21.81 15.78
N THR A 354 6.52 -20.64 15.20
CA THR A 354 5.53 -19.56 14.98
C THR A 354 4.89 -19.60 13.60
N HIS A 355 5.58 -20.11 12.58
CA HIS A 355 5.09 -20.10 11.20
C HIS A 355 4.92 -21.51 10.62
N LEU A 356 6.00 -22.30 10.56
CA LEU A 356 5.96 -23.56 9.79
C LEU A 356 5.03 -24.60 10.41
N VAL A 357 5.16 -24.86 11.72
CA VAL A 357 4.31 -25.85 12.40
C VAL A 357 2.83 -25.44 12.41
N PRO A 358 2.46 -24.19 12.78
CA PRO A 358 1.08 -23.73 12.68
C PRO A 358 0.51 -23.85 11.27
N ASP A 359 1.27 -23.51 10.23
CA ASP A 359 0.82 -23.62 8.83
C ASP A 359 0.60 -25.07 8.41
N ILE A 360 1.53 -25.98 8.73
CA ILE A 360 1.41 -27.41 8.39
C ILE A 360 0.17 -28.01 9.09
N MET A 361 0.03 -27.78 10.39
CA MET A 361 -1.13 -28.28 11.16
C MET A 361 -2.44 -27.65 10.70
N GLY A 362 -2.43 -26.35 10.41
CA GLY A 362 -3.59 -25.61 9.90
C GLY A 362 -4.05 -26.15 8.56
N ASN A 363 -3.12 -26.35 7.62
CA ASN A 363 -3.40 -26.91 6.30
C ASN A 363 -3.90 -28.36 6.38
N LEU A 364 -3.30 -29.20 7.24
CA LEU A 364 -3.74 -30.58 7.45
C LEU A 364 -5.17 -30.64 8.02
N ARG A 365 -5.47 -29.84 9.04
CA ARG A 365 -6.84 -29.73 9.61
C ARG A 365 -7.84 -29.19 8.60
N ALA A 366 -7.44 -28.20 7.81
CA ALA A 366 -8.29 -27.62 6.78
C ALA A 366 -8.55 -28.61 5.64
N TYR A 367 -7.55 -29.40 5.24
CA TYR A 367 -7.68 -30.48 4.28
C TYR A 367 -8.70 -31.54 4.74
N ALA A 368 -8.65 -31.95 6.01
CA ALA A 368 -9.60 -32.92 6.57
C ALA A 368 -11.06 -32.39 6.64
N ARG A 369 -11.25 -31.07 6.71
CA ARG A 369 -12.58 -30.42 6.83
C ARG A 369 -13.03 -29.69 5.57
N GLN A 370 -12.33 -29.89 4.46
CA GLN A 370 -12.48 -29.06 3.27
C GLN A 370 -13.83 -29.22 2.57
N LYS A 371 -14.13 -28.27 1.68
CA LYS A 371 -15.29 -28.30 0.79
C LYS A 371 -14.84 -28.67 -0.63
N PHE A 372 -15.79 -29.08 -1.46
CA PHE A 372 -15.55 -29.39 -2.86
C PHE A 372 -16.22 -28.34 -3.74
N ARG A 373 -15.48 -27.76 -4.68
CA ARG A 373 -15.97 -26.70 -5.57
C ARG A 373 -16.12 -27.24 -6.98
N CYS A 374 -17.24 -26.92 -7.61
CA CYS A 374 -17.46 -27.22 -9.02
C CYS A 374 -16.68 -26.25 -9.93
N THR A 375 -15.99 -26.80 -10.94
CA THR A 375 -15.23 -26.02 -11.94
C THR A 375 -16.11 -25.25 -12.92
N GLY A 376 -17.37 -25.67 -13.11
CA GLY A 376 -18.32 -25.01 -14.01
C GLY A 376 -19.15 -23.93 -13.35
N CYS A 377 -20.03 -24.32 -12.42
CA CYS A 377 -20.97 -23.41 -11.78
C CYS A 377 -20.43 -22.70 -10.53
N GLY A 378 -19.27 -23.12 -10.02
CA GLY A 378 -18.66 -22.54 -8.82
C GLY A 378 -19.37 -22.87 -7.50
N THR A 379 -20.42 -23.71 -7.51
CA THR A 379 -21.11 -24.15 -6.30
C THR A 379 -20.18 -24.95 -5.39
N SER A 380 -20.24 -24.70 -4.09
CA SER A 380 -19.43 -25.36 -3.07
C SER A 380 -20.25 -26.37 -2.25
N TYR A 381 -19.79 -27.60 -2.20
CA TYR A 381 -20.40 -28.71 -1.46
C TYR A 381 -19.60 -29.02 -0.20
N ARG A 382 -20.28 -29.24 0.93
CA ARG A 382 -19.62 -29.63 2.18
C ARG A 382 -19.04 -31.04 2.13
N ARG A 383 -19.64 -31.94 1.35
CA ARG A 383 -19.21 -33.33 1.16
C ARG A 383 -19.32 -33.66 -0.33
N MET A 384 -18.50 -34.60 -0.79
CA MET A 384 -18.61 -35.11 -2.15
C MET A 384 -19.98 -35.79 -2.31
N PRO A 385 -20.81 -35.41 -3.31
CA PRO A 385 -22.02 -36.13 -3.64
C PRO A 385 -21.69 -37.58 -4.01
N LEU A 386 -22.61 -38.52 -3.75
CA LEU A 386 -22.41 -39.94 -4.10
C LEU A 386 -22.23 -40.16 -5.61
N ILE A 387 -22.79 -39.27 -6.42
CA ILE A 387 -22.66 -39.27 -7.89
C ILE A 387 -21.25 -38.79 -8.32
N GLN A 388 -20.43 -38.27 -7.40
CA GLN A 388 -19.07 -37.74 -7.60
C GLN A 388 -18.96 -36.52 -8.54
N THR A 389 -20.04 -36.14 -9.21
CA THR A 389 -20.13 -34.92 -10.04
C THR A 389 -21.04 -33.87 -9.41
N CYS A 390 -20.90 -32.63 -9.87
CA CYS A 390 -21.86 -31.58 -9.59
C CYS A 390 -23.18 -31.83 -10.33
N VAL A 391 -24.27 -31.20 -9.87
CA VAL A 391 -25.58 -31.19 -10.54
C VAL A 391 -25.49 -30.67 -11.99
N CYS A 392 -24.51 -29.81 -12.28
CA CYS A 392 -24.25 -29.33 -13.65
C CYS A 392 -23.43 -30.31 -14.52
N GLY A 393 -23.10 -31.50 -14.03
CA GLY A 393 -22.36 -32.54 -14.76
C GLY A 393 -20.84 -32.35 -14.82
N ARG A 394 -20.28 -31.32 -14.15
CA ARG A 394 -18.82 -31.11 -14.06
C ARG A 394 -18.21 -31.67 -12.79
N ASP A 395 -16.90 -31.89 -12.84
CA ASP A 395 -16.12 -32.41 -11.73
C ASP A 395 -16.02 -31.43 -10.56
N LEU A 396 -15.89 -32.02 -9.38
CA LEU A 396 -15.72 -31.35 -8.12
C LEU A 396 -14.26 -31.46 -7.69
N ILE A 397 -13.60 -30.31 -7.54
CA ILE A 397 -12.22 -30.25 -7.08
C ILE A 397 -12.16 -29.95 -5.57
N PRO A 398 -11.24 -30.58 -4.83
CA PRO A 398 -10.96 -30.21 -3.44
C PRO A 398 -10.40 -28.78 -3.38
N THR A 399 -10.76 -28.02 -2.36
CA THR A 399 -10.24 -26.66 -2.17
C THR A 399 -8.77 -26.65 -1.72
N ILE A 400 -8.30 -27.70 -1.05
CA ILE A 400 -6.92 -27.85 -0.58
C ILE A 400 -6.35 -29.14 -1.17
N THR A 401 -5.19 -29.03 -1.81
CA THR A 401 -4.50 -30.16 -2.43
C THR A 401 -3.42 -30.72 -1.50
N ARG A 402 -3.07 -32.01 -1.66
CA ARG A 402 -1.97 -32.66 -0.92
C ARG A 402 -0.65 -31.88 -0.99
N PRO A 403 -0.18 -31.40 -2.16
CA PRO A 403 1.05 -30.61 -2.25
C PRO A 403 1.03 -29.33 -1.42
N SER A 404 -0.15 -28.73 -1.21
CA SER A 404 -0.28 -27.54 -0.36
C SER A 404 0.02 -27.83 1.11
N VAL A 405 -0.24 -29.05 1.58
CA VAL A 405 0.05 -29.49 2.95
C VAL A 405 1.53 -29.85 3.09
N GLU A 406 2.09 -30.56 2.10
CA GLU A 406 3.48 -31.03 2.13
C GLU A 406 4.53 -29.94 1.86
N LYS A 407 4.13 -28.80 1.27
CA LYS A 407 5.01 -27.70 0.83
C LYS A 407 6.06 -27.30 1.88
N TYR A 408 5.63 -27.12 3.13
CA TYR A 408 6.49 -26.65 4.22
C TYR A 408 7.14 -27.78 5.02
N LEU A 409 6.64 -29.02 4.92
CA LEU A 409 7.19 -30.16 5.65
C LEU A 409 8.63 -30.46 5.21
N LYS A 410 8.90 -30.43 3.90
CA LYS A 410 10.24 -30.66 3.34
C LYS A 410 11.24 -29.62 3.85
N LEU A 411 10.83 -28.36 3.90
CA LEU A 411 11.64 -27.27 4.44
C LEU A 411 11.90 -27.50 5.95
N ALA A 412 10.86 -27.77 6.72
CA ALA A 412 10.97 -27.95 8.16
C ALA A 412 11.94 -29.10 8.53
N LYS A 413 11.88 -30.24 7.83
CA LYS A 413 12.84 -31.34 8.00
C LYS A 413 14.28 -30.89 7.78
N ARG A 414 14.55 -30.25 6.63
CA ARG A 414 15.89 -29.73 6.29
C ARG A 414 16.46 -28.82 7.37
N LEU A 415 15.63 -27.97 7.98
CA LEU A 415 16.06 -27.02 9.01
C LEU A 415 16.40 -27.69 10.34
N VAL A 416 15.58 -28.64 10.76
CA VAL A 416 15.76 -29.42 11.99
C VAL A 416 17.02 -30.31 11.94
N ASP A 417 17.39 -30.76 10.74
CA ASP A 417 18.58 -31.56 10.50
C ASP A 417 19.85 -30.69 10.44
N LYS A 418 19.75 -29.49 9.84
CA LYS A 418 20.89 -28.57 9.69
C LYS A 418 21.22 -27.79 10.95
N TYR A 419 20.22 -27.38 11.73
CA TYR A 419 20.39 -26.51 12.90
C TYR A 419 20.01 -27.21 14.20
N ASP A 420 20.65 -26.81 15.29
CA ASP A 420 20.29 -27.28 16.62
C ASP A 420 19.07 -26.52 17.16
N VAL A 421 17.89 -27.09 16.93
CA VAL A 421 16.58 -26.54 17.32
C VAL A 421 15.97 -27.23 18.56
N GLY A 422 16.75 -28.08 19.22
CA GLY A 422 16.31 -28.87 20.37
C GLY A 422 15.47 -30.11 20.01
N THR A 423 15.40 -31.04 20.96
CA THR A 423 14.77 -32.37 20.76
C THR A 423 13.26 -32.30 20.55
N TYR A 424 12.58 -31.38 21.25
CA TYR A 424 11.13 -31.23 21.16
C TYR A 424 10.68 -30.81 19.75
N GLN A 425 11.31 -29.78 19.17
CA GLN A 425 10.95 -29.31 17.84
C GLN A 425 11.25 -30.36 16.77
N ARG A 426 12.40 -31.04 16.90
CA ARG A 426 12.76 -32.17 16.04
C ARG A 426 11.69 -33.26 16.08
N GLY A 427 11.37 -33.75 17.27
CA GLY A 427 10.35 -34.78 17.46
C GLY A 427 8.99 -34.35 16.91
N ARG A 428 8.61 -33.08 17.08
CA ARG A 428 7.34 -32.52 16.59
C ARG A 428 7.25 -32.51 15.06
N ILE A 429 8.32 -32.16 14.36
CA ILE A 429 8.33 -32.20 12.88
C ILE A 429 8.28 -33.62 12.35
N HIS A 430 9.01 -34.56 12.97
CA HIS A 430 8.94 -35.97 12.59
C HIS A 430 7.54 -36.54 12.82
N ALA A 431 6.94 -36.30 13.99
CA ALA A 431 5.57 -36.74 14.26
C ALA A 431 4.55 -36.19 13.26
N LEU A 432 4.69 -34.92 12.85
CA LEU A 432 3.85 -34.32 11.81
C LEU A 432 4.08 -34.95 10.43
N SER A 433 5.32 -35.36 10.13
CA SER A 433 5.60 -36.11 8.91
C SER A 433 4.85 -37.44 8.90
N ASP A 434 4.94 -38.18 10.01
CA ASP A 434 4.31 -39.49 10.14
C ASP A 434 2.78 -39.37 10.06
N GLU A 435 2.20 -38.33 10.67
CA GLU A 435 0.77 -38.03 10.58
C GLU A 435 0.33 -37.74 9.14
N ILE A 436 1.10 -36.95 8.39
CA ILE A 436 0.83 -36.65 6.97
C ILE A 436 0.92 -37.92 6.13
N GLU A 437 1.95 -38.73 6.33
CA GLU A 437 2.11 -40.02 5.63
C GLU A 437 0.96 -40.99 5.93
N LEU A 438 0.48 -41.01 7.17
CA LEU A 438 -0.67 -41.84 7.58
C LEU A 438 -1.98 -41.34 6.95
N VAL A 439 -2.18 -40.03 6.80
CA VAL A 439 -3.39 -39.45 6.20
C VAL A 439 -3.44 -39.65 4.68
N PHE A 440 -2.31 -39.51 3.99
CA PHE A 440 -2.28 -39.57 2.52
C PHE A 440 -1.85 -40.93 1.96
N GLY A 441 -1.25 -41.80 2.78
CA GLY A 441 -0.56 -43.01 2.33
C GLY A 441 0.73 -42.71 1.54
N LYS A 442 1.51 -43.77 1.28
CA LYS A 442 2.64 -43.71 0.34
C LYS A 442 2.13 -43.30 -1.04
N SER A 443 2.88 -42.45 -1.74
CA SER A 443 2.43 -41.93 -3.02
C SER A 443 2.34 -43.08 -4.04
N THR A 444 1.28 -43.11 -4.85
CA THR A 444 1.20 -44.03 -5.99
C THR A 444 2.25 -43.60 -7.02
N GLY A 445 3.45 -44.17 -6.92
CA GLY A 445 4.62 -43.78 -7.72
C GLY A 445 5.96 -43.89 -7.00
N ASP A 446 6.00 -44.15 -5.69
CA ASP A 446 7.26 -44.45 -4.98
C ASP A 446 7.79 -45.81 -5.45
N GLN A 447 8.62 -45.79 -6.49
CA GLN A 447 9.46 -46.90 -6.90
C GLN A 447 10.43 -47.15 -5.74
N ALA A 448 10.34 -48.32 -5.11
CA ALA A 448 11.29 -48.71 -4.07
C ALA A 448 12.71 -48.58 -4.62
N LEU A 449 13.53 -47.75 -3.97
CA LEU A 449 14.94 -47.64 -4.33
C LEU A 449 15.65 -48.87 -3.77
N LEU A 450 16.71 -49.33 -4.45
CA LEU A 450 17.47 -50.52 -4.02
C LEU A 450 18.12 -50.33 -2.62
N THR A 451 18.18 -49.09 -2.14
CA THR A 451 18.65 -48.68 -0.81
C THR A 451 17.59 -48.82 0.30
N ASP A 452 16.34 -49.12 -0.05
CA ASP A 452 15.25 -49.32 0.91
C ASP A 452 15.21 -50.78 1.44
N TYR A 453 16.14 -51.64 1.01
CA TYR A 453 16.33 -53.02 1.45
C TYR A 453 17.58 -53.22 2.31
#